data_AF-A0A1B9RXU9-F1
#
_entry.id   AF-A0A1B9RXU9-F1
#
_cell.length_a   1.000
_cell.length_b   1.000
_cell.length_c   1.000
_cell.angle_alpha   90.00
_cell.angle_beta   90.00
_cell.angle_gamma   90.00
#
_symmetry.space_group_name_H-M   'P 1'
#
loop_
_entity.id
_entity.type
_entity.pdbx_description
1 polymer ?
#
loop_
_entity_poly.entity_id
_entity_poly.type
_entity_poly.pdbx_seq_one_letter_code
_entity_poly.pdbx_strand_id
1 'polypeptide(L)'
;MAGRQRNGVDAAIDIVTALARRGGSGPSTALATELGIPRASFHRMTRVLAQHGIVVCSRGKISVGPIARKLISTLCAAAQADDRKRDHLLGEAVRPVALLPEMPSSTPPALSRPAIMPRRKRFRIGFSNGATDNPWQVALVHSIEFAASRLQDVLEYVTVVHANGDAEKQTEDILSLAGSGVDGLLVSAVSPRKLAPVSAHLMRQGVPVVFVERGGTPNLSCASFVTSDNVAIGRLTAQWLAHTLDGNGLVMMLFGHADPELTQSRQMAAMQILAQYPNIQTVVANSTNFNRQKAYGTAMEVIAHHGERIAGVWCDSGLNSAGSIQAFLDAGYRPGHIPPHTGGDLNLSYKLAVGANVPLASFDYPPAMGIRAFEILLSALQGSWIPQYLDVASPFVTSRGSKTNPAKPHLWAEQRVRWDMPDDLILGSGLGAAYNPTAFRVNYPGNRHNRSSAERGLGA
;
A
#
# COMPACT_ATOMS: atom_id res chain seq x y z
N MET A 1 2.60 23.37 27.54
CA MET A 1 3.16 22.04 27.87
C MET A 1 3.00 21.80 29.37
N ALA A 2 2.17 20.84 29.78
CA ALA A 2 2.22 20.27 31.12
C ALA A 2 2.53 18.78 30.90
N GLY A 3 3.72 18.34 31.30
CA GLY A 3 4.14 16.95 31.18
C GLY A 3 3.19 16.08 31.99
N ARG A 4 2.36 15.28 31.30
CA ARG A 4 1.53 14.28 31.96
C ARG A 4 2.49 13.34 32.69
N GLN A 5 2.51 13.36 34.02
CA GLN A 5 3.30 12.44 34.83
C GLN A 5 2.91 11.02 34.41
N ARG A 6 3.86 10.28 33.81
CA ARG A 6 3.69 8.89 33.41
C ARG A 6 3.38 8.09 34.67
N ASN A 7 2.16 7.59 34.82
CA ASN A 7 1.80 6.84 36.01
C ASN A 7 2.35 5.39 35.92
N GLY A 8 2.36 4.67 37.04
CA GLY A 8 2.93 3.32 37.10
C GLY A 8 2.21 2.30 36.20
N VAL A 9 0.95 2.54 35.85
CA VAL A 9 0.16 1.67 34.97
C VAL A 9 0.57 1.86 33.51
N ASP A 10 0.71 3.11 33.06
CA ASP A 10 1.16 3.45 31.71
C ASP A 10 2.57 2.86 31.46
N ALA A 11 3.47 3.01 32.44
CA ALA A 11 4.81 2.46 32.34
C ALA A 11 4.83 0.92 32.34
N ALA A 12 3.89 0.27 33.02
CA ALA A 12 3.75 -1.19 32.99
C ALA A 12 3.22 -1.70 31.63
N ILE A 13 2.28 -0.97 31.03
CA ILE A 13 1.79 -1.24 29.66
C ILE A 13 2.93 -1.11 28.65
N ASP A 14 3.75 -0.05 28.78
CA ASP A 14 4.90 0.18 27.91
C ASP A 14 5.92 -0.96 27.97
N ILE A 15 6.19 -1.52 29.16
CA ILE A 15 7.09 -2.67 29.34
C ILE A 15 6.59 -3.90 28.58
N VAL A 16 5.30 -4.24 28.73
CA VAL A 16 4.72 -5.42 28.06
C VAL A 16 4.66 -5.22 26.56
N THR A 17 4.34 -4.00 26.11
CA THR A 17 4.29 -3.63 24.68
C THR A 17 5.66 -3.71 24.02
N ALA A 18 6.70 -3.19 24.67
CA ALA A 18 8.07 -3.26 24.16
C ALA A 18 8.61 -4.70 24.15
N LEU A 19 8.23 -5.54 25.12
CA LEU A 19 8.53 -6.97 25.08
C LEU A 19 7.88 -7.67 23.89
N ALA A 20 6.61 -7.35 23.59
CA ALA A 20 5.90 -7.91 22.44
C ALA A 20 6.59 -7.55 21.11
N ARG A 21 7.02 -6.29 20.94
CA ARG A 21 7.78 -5.82 19.77
C ARG A 21 9.13 -6.54 19.61
N ARG A 22 9.74 -6.97 20.72
CA ARG A 22 11.03 -7.70 20.75
C ARG A 22 10.88 -9.23 20.63
N GLY A 23 9.75 -9.73 20.12
CA GLY A 23 9.52 -11.18 20.00
C GLY A 23 9.33 -11.89 21.35
N GLY A 24 8.92 -11.15 22.38
CA GLY A 24 8.50 -11.69 23.67
C GLY A 24 9.60 -11.83 24.74
N SER A 25 10.84 -11.43 24.47
CA SER A 25 11.89 -11.36 25.50
C SER A 25 13.02 -10.38 25.18
N GLY A 26 13.76 -9.93 26.19
CA GLY A 26 14.93 -9.09 25.98
C GLY A 26 15.71 -8.74 27.26
N PRO A 27 16.87 -8.06 27.13
CA PRO A 27 17.66 -7.61 28.27
C PRO A 27 16.91 -6.54 29.07
N SER A 28 16.81 -6.71 30.39
CA SER A 28 16.06 -5.81 31.28
C SER A 28 16.62 -4.38 31.27
N THR A 29 17.95 -4.24 31.16
CA THR A 29 18.64 -2.95 31.11
C THR A 29 18.36 -2.20 29.80
N ALA A 30 18.40 -2.91 28.67
CA ALA A 30 18.08 -2.33 27.37
C ALA A 30 16.63 -1.84 27.32
N LEU A 31 15.70 -2.63 27.88
CA LEU A 31 14.28 -2.28 27.91
C LEU A 31 14.01 -1.06 28.82
N ALA A 32 14.66 -0.97 29.98
CA ALA A 32 14.54 0.19 30.86
C ALA A 32 15.04 1.48 30.21
N THR A 33 16.18 1.40 29.50
CA THR A 33 16.76 2.53 28.76
C THR A 33 15.86 2.97 27.60
N GLU A 34 15.39 2.02 26.78
CA GLU A 34 14.47 2.30 25.67
C GLU A 34 13.22 3.05 26.13
N LEU A 35 12.65 2.64 27.26
CA LEU A 35 11.40 3.19 27.77
C LEU A 35 11.60 4.48 28.58
N GLY A 36 12.85 4.89 28.83
CA GLY A 36 13.17 6.04 29.69
C GLY A 36 12.71 5.84 31.14
N ILE A 37 12.67 4.60 31.63
CA ILE A 37 12.20 4.27 32.99
C ILE A 37 13.42 4.13 33.91
N PRO A 38 13.49 4.88 35.04
CA PRO A 38 14.56 4.70 36.02
C PRO A 38 14.66 3.25 36.50
N ARG A 39 15.88 2.71 36.58
CA ARG A 39 16.13 1.28 36.92
C ARG A 39 15.39 0.81 38.17
N ALA A 40 15.35 1.61 39.23
CA ALA A 40 14.64 1.26 40.47
C ALA A 40 13.12 1.14 40.26
N SER A 41 12.52 2.03 39.48
CA SER A 41 11.09 1.99 39.14
C SER A 41 10.78 0.83 38.20
N PHE A 42 11.63 0.60 37.20
CA PHE A 42 11.54 -0.55 36.32
C PHE A 42 11.54 -1.86 37.10
N HIS A 43 12.50 -2.06 38.02
CA HIS A 43 12.56 -3.25 38.86
C HIS A 43 11.33 -3.44 39.76
N ARG A 44 10.80 -2.37 40.35
CA ARG A 44 9.56 -2.45 41.14
C ARG A 44 8.38 -2.90 40.29
N MET A 45 8.21 -2.30 39.13
CA MET A 45 7.13 -2.61 38.20
C MET A 45 7.24 -4.05 37.66
N THR A 46 8.42 -4.48 37.21
CA THR A 46 8.59 -5.84 36.68
C THR A 46 8.44 -6.90 37.76
N ARG A 47 8.76 -6.59 39.03
CA ARG A 47 8.47 -7.48 40.16
C ARG A 47 6.96 -7.67 40.36
N VAL A 48 6.18 -6.59 40.34
CA VAL A 48 4.71 -6.65 40.46
C VAL A 48 4.10 -7.41 39.29
N LEU A 49 4.55 -7.13 38.07
CA LEU A 49 4.11 -7.85 36.86
C LEU A 49 4.48 -9.34 36.91
N ALA A 50 5.64 -9.69 37.48
CA ALA A 50 6.07 -11.07 37.64
C ALA A 50 5.23 -11.84 38.66
N GLN A 51 4.83 -11.21 39.76
CA GLN A 51 3.91 -11.81 40.74
C GLN A 51 2.57 -12.21 40.12
N HIS A 52 2.12 -11.46 39.10
CA HIS A 52 0.87 -11.70 38.39
C HIS A 52 1.08 -12.54 37.12
N GLY A 53 2.27 -13.14 36.93
CA GLY A 53 2.58 -13.98 35.77
C GLY A 53 2.49 -13.27 34.42
N ILE A 54 2.51 -11.93 34.39
CA ILE A 54 2.45 -11.11 33.17
C ILE A 54 3.82 -11.08 32.49
N VAL A 55 4.90 -11.07 33.28
CA VAL A 55 6.29 -11.20 32.83
C VAL A 55 7.02 -12.28 33.63
N VAL A 56 8.11 -12.79 33.09
CA VAL A 56 9.08 -13.62 33.80
C VAL A 56 10.41 -12.90 33.78
N CYS A 57 10.94 -12.64 34.97
CA CYS A 57 12.25 -12.02 35.15
C CYS A 57 13.27 -13.10 35.51
N SER A 58 14.38 -13.17 34.77
CA SER A 58 15.56 -13.95 35.10
C SER A 58 16.80 -13.02 35.16
N ARG A 59 17.97 -13.53 35.53
CA ARG A 59 19.17 -12.70 35.69
C ARG A 59 19.47 -11.93 34.39
N GLY A 60 19.26 -10.61 34.44
CA GLY A 60 19.49 -9.68 33.33
C GLY A 60 18.46 -9.72 32.18
N LYS A 61 17.46 -10.60 32.23
CA LYS A 61 16.50 -10.80 31.14
C LYS A 61 15.07 -10.74 31.65
N ILE A 62 14.18 -10.21 30.81
CA ILE A 62 12.74 -10.19 31.03
C ILE A 62 12.03 -10.77 29.81
N SER A 63 10.95 -11.50 30.05
CA SER A 63 10.16 -12.14 29.00
C SER A 63 8.67 -12.10 29.32
N VAL A 64 7.82 -12.31 28.32
CA VAL A 64 6.36 -12.40 28.53
C VAL A 64 6.05 -13.64 29.37
N GLY A 65 5.26 -13.44 30.43
CA GLY A 65 4.90 -14.47 31.39
C GLY A 65 3.74 -15.35 30.92
N PRO A 66 3.47 -16.45 31.65
CA PRO A 66 2.50 -17.47 31.25
C PRO A 66 1.07 -16.94 31.13
N ILE A 67 0.65 -16.00 31.99
CA ILE A 67 -0.68 -15.41 31.93
C ILE A 67 -0.82 -14.52 30.70
N ALA A 68 0.17 -13.68 30.42
CA ALA A 68 0.19 -12.85 29.22
C ALA A 68 0.26 -13.70 27.95
N ARG A 69 1.06 -14.79 27.92
CA ARG A 69 1.06 -15.74 26.79
C ARG A 69 -0.30 -16.41 26.59
N LYS A 70 -0.96 -16.82 27.67
CA LYS A 70 -2.29 -17.43 27.59
C LYS A 70 -3.35 -16.43 27.09
N LEU A 71 -3.29 -15.17 27.53
CA LEU A 71 -4.14 -14.10 27.02
C LEU A 71 -3.88 -13.86 25.53
N ILE A 72 -2.62 -13.72 25.13
CA ILE A 72 -2.22 -13.56 23.72
C ILE A 72 -2.69 -14.76 22.89
N SER A 73 -2.48 -16.00 23.36
CA SER A 73 -2.92 -17.19 22.64
C SER A 73 -4.44 -17.30 22.56
N THR A 74 -5.16 -16.90 23.60
CA THR A 74 -6.63 -16.87 23.62
C THR A 74 -7.17 -15.79 22.68
N LEU A 75 -6.55 -14.61 22.65
CA LEU A 75 -6.91 -13.53 21.73
C LEU A 75 -6.59 -13.91 20.27
N CYS A 76 -5.45 -14.56 20.02
CA CYS A 76 -5.13 -15.10 18.70
C CYS A 76 -6.10 -16.21 18.28
N ALA A 77 -6.47 -17.12 19.19
CA ALA A 77 -7.43 -18.17 18.91
C ALA A 77 -8.85 -17.60 18.66
N ALA A 78 -9.24 -16.57 19.41
CA ALA A 78 -10.48 -15.84 19.18
C ALA A 78 -10.46 -15.11 17.84
N ALA A 79 -9.37 -14.42 17.49
CA ALA A 79 -9.19 -13.80 16.19
C ALA A 79 -9.27 -14.82 15.04
N GLN A 80 -8.62 -15.97 15.18
CA GLN A 80 -8.71 -17.08 14.21
C GLN A 80 -10.09 -17.74 14.15
N ALA A 81 -10.85 -17.72 15.24
CA ALA A 81 -12.23 -18.21 15.25
C ALA A 81 -13.20 -17.19 14.60
N ASP A 82 -12.94 -15.90 14.81
CA ASP A 82 -13.68 -14.81 14.16
C ASP A 82 -13.34 -14.74 12.66
N ASP A 83 -12.09 -14.99 12.25
CA ASP A 83 -11.69 -15.15 10.85
C ASP A 83 -12.41 -16.34 10.19
N ARG A 84 -12.50 -17.50 10.88
CA ARG A 84 -13.28 -18.65 10.39
C ARG A 84 -14.78 -18.37 10.30
N LYS A 85 -15.32 -17.53 11.18
CA LYS A 85 -16.72 -17.07 11.09
C LYS A 85 -16.91 -16.05 9.96
N ARG A 86 -15.92 -15.19 9.68
CA ARG A 86 -15.90 -14.31 8.50
C ARG A 86 -15.94 -15.13 7.22
N ASP A 87 -15.18 -16.23 7.13
CA ASP A 87 -15.19 -17.14 5.97
C ASP A 87 -16.60 -17.71 5.71
N HIS A 88 -17.38 -17.97 6.76
CA HIS A 88 -18.72 -18.53 6.64
C HIS A 88 -19.80 -17.46 6.33
N LEU A 89 -19.61 -16.21 6.78
CA LEU A 89 -20.58 -15.13 6.62
C LEU A 89 -20.50 -14.40 5.27
N LEU A 90 -19.39 -14.50 4.53
CA LEU A 90 -19.16 -13.74 3.30
C LEU A 90 -19.59 -14.44 1.99
N GLY A 91 -20.02 -15.71 2.04
CA GLY A 91 -20.52 -16.45 0.88
C GLY A 91 -19.49 -16.69 -0.23
N GLU A 92 -19.76 -17.62 -1.14
CA GLU A 92 -18.85 -18.03 -2.24
C GLU A 92 -18.39 -16.89 -3.18
N ALA A 93 -18.97 -15.70 -3.08
CA ALA A 93 -18.65 -14.53 -3.90
C ALA A 93 -17.44 -13.70 -3.44
N VAL A 94 -16.90 -13.96 -2.23
CA VAL A 94 -15.68 -13.31 -1.73
C VAL A 94 -14.75 -14.40 -1.23
N ARG A 95 -13.89 -14.93 -2.11
CA ARG A 95 -12.80 -15.81 -1.66
C ARG A 95 -11.88 -14.99 -0.76
N PRO A 96 -11.61 -15.43 0.49
CA PRO A 96 -10.49 -14.91 1.26
C PRO A 96 -9.25 -14.99 0.39
N VAL A 97 -8.43 -13.94 0.37
CA VAL A 97 -7.05 -14.08 -0.05
C VAL A 97 -6.47 -15.12 0.90
N ALA A 98 -6.21 -16.33 0.39
CA ALA A 98 -5.31 -17.24 1.05
C ALA A 98 -4.06 -16.40 1.36
N LEU A 99 -3.74 -16.25 2.65
CA LEU A 99 -2.38 -15.90 3.03
C LEU A 99 -1.53 -16.96 2.32
N LEU A 100 -0.97 -16.59 1.16
CA LEU A 100 -0.04 -17.47 0.48
C LEU A 100 1.01 -17.82 1.54
N PRO A 101 1.31 -19.12 1.74
CA PRO A 101 2.40 -19.49 2.60
C PRO A 101 3.63 -18.74 2.08
N GLU A 102 4.30 -18.00 2.96
CA GLU A 102 5.38 -17.05 2.68
C GLU A 102 4.98 -15.56 2.61
N MET A 103 4.46 -15.05 3.72
CA MET A 103 4.94 -13.75 4.22
C MET A 103 6.38 -13.95 4.70
N PRO A 104 7.43 -13.34 4.10
CA PRO A 104 8.76 -13.34 4.68
C PRO A 104 8.77 -12.32 5.83
N SER A 105 8.20 -12.71 6.97
CA SER A 105 8.42 -12.07 8.26
C SER A 105 8.02 -13.08 9.34
N SER A 106 9.01 -13.58 10.06
CA SER A 106 8.84 -14.36 11.29
C SER A 106 8.19 -13.56 12.44
N THR A 107 7.72 -12.34 12.17
CA THR A 107 7.08 -11.43 13.12
C THR A 107 5.61 -11.24 12.75
N PRO A 108 4.66 -11.59 13.65
CA PRO A 108 3.24 -11.30 13.45
C PRO A 108 3.01 -9.80 13.18
N PRO A 109 2.01 -9.42 12.36
CA PRO A 109 1.73 -8.02 12.09
C PRO A 109 1.40 -7.29 13.40
N ALA A 110 1.97 -6.10 13.58
CA ALA A 110 1.60 -5.25 14.70
C ALA A 110 0.11 -4.88 14.58
N LEU A 111 -0.65 -5.03 15.66
CA LEU A 111 -2.08 -4.77 15.67
C LEU A 111 -2.38 -3.42 16.33
N SER A 112 -3.38 -2.71 15.79
CA SER A 112 -3.99 -1.55 16.42
C SER A 112 -5.21 -1.98 17.23
N ARG A 113 -5.35 -1.37 18.42
CA ARG A 113 -6.52 -1.57 19.27
C ARG A 113 -7.75 -0.96 18.58
N PRO A 114 -8.91 -1.64 18.60
CA PRO A 114 -10.13 -1.11 18.03
C PRO A 114 -10.51 0.25 18.63
N ALA A 115 -11.14 1.09 17.82
CA ALA A 115 -11.76 2.32 18.30
C ALA A 115 -12.84 1.96 19.33
N ILE A 116 -12.77 2.54 20.54
CA ILE A 116 -13.83 2.38 21.54
C ILE A 116 -14.97 3.32 21.14
N MET A 117 -15.81 2.85 20.22
CA MET A 117 -16.97 3.60 19.75
C MET A 117 -18.28 2.98 20.25
N PRO A 118 -19.34 3.79 20.44
CA PRO A 118 -20.68 3.25 20.66
C PRO A 118 -21.07 2.35 19.50
N ARG A 119 -21.63 1.17 19.81
CA ARG A 119 -22.13 0.25 18.78
C ARG A 119 -23.22 0.94 17.94
N ARG A 120 -22.90 1.27 16.69
CA ARG A 120 -23.86 1.72 15.68
C ARG A 120 -24.28 0.53 14.82
N LYS A 121 -25.54 0.52 14.38
CA LYS A 121 -26.03 -0.47 13.41
C LYS A 121 -25.52 -0.18 11.99
N ARG A 122 -25.34 1.11 11.66
CA ARG A 122 -24.87 1.59 10.35
C ARG A 122 -23.83 2.69 10.56
N PHE A 123 -22.78 2.69 9.76
CA PHE A 123 -21.62 3.58 9.89
C PHE A 123 -21.58 4.66 8.81
N ARG A 124 -21.10 5.83 9.19
CA ARG A 124 -20.83 6.97 8.30
C ARG A 124 -19.35 6.99 7.97
N ILE A 125 -18.96 6.90 6.72
CA ILE A 125 -17.54 6.84 6.33
C ILE A 125 -17.19 8.03 5.44
N GLY A 126 -16.07 8.68 5.72
CA GLY A 126 -15.47 9.66 4.82
C GLY A 126 -14.27 9.07 4.08
N PHE A 127 -14.10 9.45 2.82
CA PHE A 127 -12.86 9.23 2.08
C PHE A 127 -12.31 10.57 1.59
N SER A 128 -11.15 10.96 2.11
CA SER A 128 -10.39 12.11 1.64
C SER A 128 -9.32 11.66 0.66
N ASN A 129 -9.57 11.91 -0.63
CA ASN A 129 -8.67 11.50 -1.70
C ASN A 129 -7.75 12.64 -2.14
N GLY A 130 -6.48 12.34 -2.41
CA GLY A 130 -5.50 13.34 -2.78
C GLY A 130 -5.65 13.89 -4.21
N ALA A 131 -5.87 13.02 -5.20
CA ALA A 131 -5.91 13.40 -6.62
C ALA A 131 -6.60 12.32 -7.49
N THR A 132 -7.04 12.69 -8.69
CA THR A 132 -7.69 11.79 -9.68
C THR A 132 -7.13 12.04 -11.09
N ASP A 133 -5.85 12.34 -11.19
CA ASP A 133 -5.23 12.92 -12.39
C ASP A 133 -4.77 11.86 -13.40
N ASN A 134 -4.86 10.58 -13.02
CA ASN A 134 -4.49 9.45 -13.87
C ASN A 134 -5.42 8.25 -13.66
N PRO A 135 -5.42 7.27 -14.59
CA PRO A 135 -6.34 6.13 -14.53
C PRO A 135 -6.18 5.27 -13.28
N TRP A 136 -4.97 5.21 -12.70
CA TRP A 136 -4.70 4.48 -11.47
C TRP A 136 -5.44 5.08 -10.28
N GLN A 137 -5.37 6.40 -10.12
CA GLN A 137 -6.05 7.11 -9.05
C GLN A 137 -7.58 7.03 -9.20
N VAL A 138 -8.09 7.10 -10.43
CA VAL A 138 -9.51 6.85 -10.72
C VAL A 138 -9.92 5.43 -10.30
N ALA A 139 -9.11 4.41 -10.63
CA ALA A 139 -9.38 3.04 -10.23
C ALA A 139 -9.34 2.82 -8.70
N LEU A 140 -8.51 3.58 -7.97
CA LEU A 140 -8.50 3.53 -6.50
C LEU A 140 -9.83 4.02 -5.93
N VAL A 141 -10.34 5.16 -6.41
CA VAL A 141 -11.66 5.68 -6.04
C VAL A 141 -12.74 4.65 -6.36
N HIS A 142 -12.74 4.09 -7.57
CA HIS A 142 -13.71 3.06 -7.97
C HIS A 142 -13.67 1.84 -7.04
N SER A 143 -12.48 1.39 -6.61
CA SER A 143 -12.34 0.26 -5.70
C SER A 143 -13.00 0.52 -4.33
N ILE A 144 -12.89 1.75 -3.80
CA ILE A 144 -13.50 2.16 -2.52
C ILE A 144 -15.02 2.24 -2.67
N GLU A 145 -15.50 2.84 -3.75
CA GLU A 145 -16.94 2.93 -4.04
C GLU A 145 -17.56 1.55 -4.27
N PHE A 146 -16.82 0.65 -4.92
CA PHE A 146 -17.23 -0.74 -5.08
C PHE A 146 -17.34 -1.47 -3.73
N ALA A 147 -16.36 -1.31 -2.84
CA ALA A 147 -16.45 -1.85 -1.49
C ALA A 147 -17.66 -1.32 -0.72
N ALA A 148 -17.92 0.00 -0.81
CA ALA A 148 -19.11 0.62 -0.24
C ALA A 148 -20.41 0.02 -0.81
N SER A 149 -20.45 -0.27 -2.11
CA SER A 149 -21.61 -0.88 -2.76
C SER A 149 -21.91 -2.31 -2.33
N ARG A 150 -20.89 -3.04 -1.85
CA ARG A 150 -21.02 -4.42 -1.38
C ARG A 150 -21.43 -4.51 0.09
N LEU A 151 -21.27 -3.42 0.83
CA LEU A 151 -21.44 -3.36 2.29
C LEU A 151 -22.57 -2.42 2.72
N GLN A 152 -23.59 -2.24 1.88
CA GLN A 152 -24.63 -1.21 2.09
C GLN A 152 -25.42 -1.40 3.40
N ASP A 153 -25.61 -2.63 3.84
CA ASP A 153 -26.40 -2.98 5.03
C ASP A 153 -25.80 -2.41 6.33
N VAL A 154 -24.50 -2.18 6.34
CA VAL A 154 -23.75 -1.66 7.50
C VAL A 154 -23.34 -0.20 7.32
N LEU A 155 -23.75 0.46 6.24
CA LEU A 155 -23.37 1.84 5.92
C LEU A 155 -24.58 2.76 5.96
N GLU A 156 -24.48 3.86 6.70
CA GLU A 156 -25.45 4.95 6.69
C GLU A 156 -25.23 5.85 5.48
N TYR A 157 -23.99 6.30 5.27
CA TYR A 157 -23.51 6.93 4.04
C TYR A 157 -21.99 6.83 3.91
N VAL A 158 -21.50 6.99 2.68
CA VAL A 158 -20.10 7.22 2.34
C VAL A 158 -19.98 8.54 1.60
N THR A 159 -19.10 9.43 2.06
CA THR A 159 -18.79 10.71 1.42
C THR A 159 -17.36 10.67 0.89
N VAL A 160 -17.18 10.92 -0.40
CA VAL A 160 -15.87 11.04 -1.04
C VAL A 160 -15.62 12.51 -1.39
N VAL A 161 -14.45 13.03 -1.01
CA VAL A 161 -13.98 14.39 -1.33
C VAL A 161 -12.59 14.32 -1.95
N HIS A 162 -12.30 15.27 -2.84
CA HIS A 162 -11.05 15.33 -3.61
C HIS A 162 -10.28 16.59 -3.27
N ALA A 163 -9.04 16.44 -2.84
CA ALA A 163 -8.15 17.53 -2.48
C ALA A 163 -7.46 18.18 -3.69
N ASN A 164 -7.49 17.53 -4.86
CA ASN A 164 -6.90 18.02 -6.12
C ASN A 164 -5.43 18.46 -5.98
N GLY A 165 -4.65 17.69 -5.23
CA GLY A 165 -3.23 17.96 -4.99
C GLY A 165 -2.93 19.04 -3.95
N ASP A 166 -3.94 19.63 -3.31
CA ASP A 166 -3.78 20.66 -2.28
C ASP A 166 -3.89 20.05 -0.87
N ALA A 167 -2.79 20.10 -0.10
CA ALA A 167 -2.72 19.49 1.22
C ALA A 167 -3.42 20.32 2.31
N GLU A 168 -3.49 21.64 2.13
CA GLU A 168 -4.20 22.57 2.99
C GLU A 168 -5.71 22.34 2.84
N LYS A 169 -6.20 22.30 1.60
CA LYS A 169 -7.57 21.88 1.28
C LYS A 169 -7.87 20.50 1.82
N GLN A 170 -6.94 19.53 1.68
CA GLN A 170 -7.17 18.18 2.21
C GLN A 170 -7.36 18.18 3.73
N THR A 171 -6.66 19.06 4.45
CA THR A 171 -6.83 19.21 5.90
C THR A 171 -8.23 19.74 6.23
N GLU A 172 -8.72 20.74 5.49
CA GLU A 172 -10.07 21.29 5.62
C GLU A 172 -11.15 20.25 5.30
N ASP A 173 -10.96 19.49 4.22
CA ASP A 173 -11.84 18.39 3.82
C ASP A 173 -11.96 17.33 4.93
N ILE A 174 -10.85 16.94 5.55
CA ILE A 174 -10.82 15.97 6.65
C ILE A 174 -11.57 16.52 7.87
N LEU A 175 -11.36 17.78 8.23
CA LEU A 175 -12.06 18.43 9.34
C LEU A 175 -13.56 18.58 9.07
N SER A 176 -13.95 18.88 7.84
CA SER A 176 -15.35 18.98 7.41
C SER A 176 -16.06 17.63 7.47
N LEU A 177 -15.41 16.55 7.00
CA LEU A 177 -15.93 15.18 7.15
C LEU A 177 -16.10 14.82 8.63
N ALA A 178 -15.10 15.11 9.47
CA ALA A 178 -15.18 14.86 10.91
C ALA A 178 -16.29 15.69 11.58
N GLY A 179 -16.45 16.96 11.22
CA GLY A 179 -17.52 17.84 11.70
C GLY A 179 -18.92 17.40 11.27
N SER A 180 -19.02 16.74 10.10
CA SER A 180 -20.25 16.06 9.64
C SER A 180 -20.53 14.75 10.40
N GLY A 181 -19.65 14.38 11.33
CA GLY A 181 -19.80 13.26 12.23
C GLY A 181 -19.47 11.91 11.60
N VAL A 182 -18.60 11.81 10.60
CA VAL A 182 -18.18 10.47 10.12
C VAL A 182 -17.64 9.62 11.27
N ASP A 183 -18.00 8.34 11.26
CA ASP A 183 -17.59 7.37 12.26
C ASP A 183 -16.14 6.91 11.99
N GLY A 184 -15.67 6.95 10.74
CA GLY A 184 -14.31 6.60 10.33
C GLY A 184 -13.87 7.27 9.03
N LEU A 185 -12.56 7.32 8.81
CA LEU A 185 -11.94 8.01 7.67
C LEU A 185 -10.96 7.11 6.90
N LEU A 186 -11.11 7.09 5.58
CA LEU A 186 -10.08 6.68 4.63
C LEU A 186 -9.34 7.92 4.12
N VAL A 187 -8.02 7.82 3.95
CA VAL A 187 -7.19 8.93 3.43
C VAL A 187 -6.15 8.42 2.44
N SER A 188 -6.15 8.94 1.20
CA SER A 188 -4.99 8.90 0.30
C SER A 188 -4.34 10.28 0.34
N ALA A 189 -3.20 10.38 1.01
CA ALA A 189 -2.63 11.68 1.36
C ALA A 189 -1.93 12.36 0.19
N VAL A 190 -2.20 13.64 -0.04
CA VAL A 190 -1.33 14.53 -0.84
C VAL A 190 0.04 14.61 -0.17
N SER A 191 0.06 14.89 1.14
CA SER A 191 1.28 14.95 1.94
C SER A 191 1.05 14.32 3.32
N PRO A 192 1.51 13.08 3.56
CA PRO A 192 1.38 12.41 4.85
C PRO A 192 1.90 13.25 6.02
N ARG A 193 3.02 13.97 5.81
CA ARG A 193 3.62 14.84 6.82
C ARG A 193 2.71 16.01 7.23
N LYS A 194 2.10 16.69 6.25
CA LYS A 194 1.18 17.81 6.53
C LYS A 194 -0.11 17.33 7.20
N LEU A 195 -0.57 16.12 6.89
CA LEU A 195 -1.79 15.54 7.49
C LEU A 195 -1.59 14.92 8.88
N ALA A 196 -0.34 14.72 9.33
CA ALA A 196 -0.07 14.08 10.61
C ALA A 196 -0.76 14.75 11.82
N PRO A 197 -0.80 16.09 11.96
CA PRO A 197 -1.49 16.75 13.06
C PRO A 197 -3.00 16.50 13.08
N VAL A 198 -3.69 16.60 11.94
CA VAL A 198 -5.14 16.39 11.85
C VAL A 198 -5.49 14.92 12.07
N SER A 199 -4.70 13.99 11.54
CA SER A 199 -4.89 12.56 11.80
C SER A 199 -4.74 12.22 13.28
N ALA A 200 -3.70 12.75 13.94
CA ALA A 200 -3.50 12.55 15.37
C ALA A 200 -4.62 13.18 16.22
N HIS A 201 -5.20 14.29 15.78
CA HIS A 201 -6.36 14.91 16.45
C HIS A 201 -7.58 13.97 16.41
N LEU A 202 -7.91 13.43 15.24
CA LEU A 202 -9.05 12.54 15.05
C LEU A 202 -8.89 11.20 15.78
N MET A 203 -7.69 10.60 15.71
CA MET A 203 -7.38 9.37 16.44
C MET A 203 -7.56 9.55 17.97
N ARG A 204 -7.24 10.74 18.52
CA ARG A 204 -7.48 11.06 19.95
C ARG A 204 -8.97 11.22 20.29
N GLN A 205 -9.80 11.60 19.32
CA GLN A 205 -11.25 11.67 19.46
C GLN A 205 -11.93 10.30 19.26
N GLY A 206 -11.15 9.25 18.96
CA GLY A 206 -11.65 7.90 18.76
C GLY A 206 -12.16 7.62 17.34
N VAL A 207 -11.93 8.52 16.38
CA VAL A 207 -12.25 8.30 14.96
C VAL A 207 -11.08 7.55 14.31
N PRO A 208 -11.24 6.27 13.89
CA PRO A 208 -10.19 5.54 13.21
C PRO A 208 -9.90 6.16 11.84
N VAL A 209 -8.62 6.44 11.59
CA VAL A 209 -8.11 6.92 10.30
C VAL A 209 -7.27 5.81 9.66
N VAL A 210 -7.64 5.36 8.47
CA VAL A 210 -6.90 4.38 7.68
C VAL A 210 -6.32 5.07 6.45
N PHE A 211 -5.00 5.07 6.33
CA PHE A 211 -4.33 5.57 5.13
C PHE A 211 -4.30 4.47 4.07
N VAL A 212 -4.46 4.86 2.81
CA VAL A 212 -4.39 3.97 1.66
C VAL A 212 -3.50 4.57 0.57
N GLU A 213 -2.65 3.75 -0.04
CA GLU A 213 -1.64 4.12 -1.04
C GLU A 213 -0.55 5.05 -0.48
N ARG A 214 -0.89 6.30 -0.13
CA ARG A 214 -0.01 7.33 0.45
C ARG A 214 -0.27 7.53 1.94
N GLY A 215 0.71 7.18 2.77
CA GLY A 215 0.63 7.33 4.23
C GLY A 215 1.82 6.77 5.03
N GLY A 216 2.93 6.38 4.38
CA GLY A 216 4.02 5.62 5.00
C GLY A 216 4.96 6.40 5.93
N THR A 217 4.72 7.70 6.15
CA THR A 217 5.67 8.54 6.89
C THR A 217 5.83 8.09 8.35
N PRO A 218 7.07 8.07 8.88
CA PRO A 218 7.33 7.89 10.30
C PRO A 218 6.49 8.87 11.15
N ASN A 219 5.98 8.39 12.29
CA ASN A 219 5.15 9.14 13.25
C ASN A 219 3.75 9.55 12.77
N LEU A 220 3.26 9.04 11.65
CA LEU A 220 1.85 9.23 11.27
C LEU A 220 0.95 8.45 12.24
N SER A 221 0.17 9.17 13.04
CA SER A 221 -0.82 8.55 13.91
C SER A 221 -2.02 8.13 13.07
N CYS A 222 -2.18 6.82 12.87
CA CYS A 222 -3.30 6.22 12.14
C CYS A 222 -3.68 4.87 12.77
N ALA A 223 -4.85 4.37 12.42
CA ALA A 223 -5.31 3.04 12.82
C ALA A 223 -4.64 1.95 11.97
N SER A 224 -4.48 2.20 10.67
CA SER A 224 -3.81 1.30 9.72
C SER A 224 -3.27 2.07 8.52
N PHE A 225 -2.25 1.54 7.87
CA PHE A 225 -1.77 1.95 6.56
C PHE A 225 -1.82 0.78 5.59
N VAL A 226 -2.53 0.94 4.48
CA VAL A 226 -2.72 -0.08 3.45
C VAL A 226 -2.04 0.36 2.17
N THR A 227 -1.08 -0.41 1.69
CA THR A 227 -0.33 -0.08 0.46
C THR A 227 0.22 -1.38 -0.16
N SER A 228 1.08 -1.26 -1.16
CA SER A 228 1.90 -2.37 -1.64
C SER A 228 3.38 -2.03 -1.55
N ASP A 229 4.23 -3.05 -1.40
CA ASP A 229 5.68 -2.88 -1.21
C ASP A 229 6.38 -2.22 -2.42
N ASN A 230 6.58 -0.89 -2.32
CA ASN A 230 7.28 -0.08 -3.31
C ASN A 230 8.78 -0.43 -3.43
N VAL A 231 9.41 -0.91 -2.36
CA VAL A 231 10.81 -1.36 -2.39
C VAL A 231 10.91 -2.67 -3.15
N ALA A 232 9.97 -3.60 -2.94
CA ALA A 232 9.87 -4.83 -3.72
C ALA A 232 9.63 -4.55 -5.21
N ILE A 233 8.77 -3.59 -5.56
CA ILE A 233 8.55 -3.17 -6.96
C ILE A 233 9.88 -2.80 -7.61
N GLY A 234 10.63 -1.85 -7.03
CA GLY A 234 11.89 -1.40 -7.60
C GLY A 234 12.95 -2.51 -7.66
N ARG A 235 13.09 -3.25 -6.56
CA ARG A 235 14.07 -4.33 -6.44
C ARG A 235 13.81 -5.47 -7.42
N LEU A 236 12.60 -6.01 -7.47
CA LEU A 236 12.30 -7.21 -8.27
C LEU A 236 12.31 -6.92 -9.77
N THR A 237 11.82 -5.75 -10.18
CA THR A 237 11.84 -5.33 -11.59
C THR A 237 13.28 -5.05 -12.06
N ALA A 238 14.10 -4.38 -11.24
CA ALA A 238 15.51 -4.15 -11.56
C ALA A 238 16.34 -5.45 -11.57
N GLN A 239 16.06 -6.39 -10.66
CA GLN A 239 16.72 -7.71 -10.65
C GLN A 239 16.44 -8.48 -11.93
N TRP A 240 15.17 -8.51 -12.35
CA TRP A 240 14.78 -9.14 -13.60
C TRP A 240 15.48 -8.48 -14.80
N LEU A 241 15.52 -7.14 -14.84
CA LEU A 241 16.14 -6.42 -15.95
C LEU A 241 17.64 -6.72 -16.02
N ALA A 242 18.36 -6.59 -14.90
CA ALA A 242 19.78 -6.90 -14.84
C ALA A 242 20.10 -8.34 -15.28
N HIS A 243 19.29 -9.31 -14.85
CA HIS A 243 19.44 -10.70 -15.24
C HIS A 243 19.13 -10.94 -16.73
N THR A 244 18.10 -10.28 -17.26
CA THR A 244 17.74 -10.33 -18.68
C THR A 244 18.85 -9.78 -19.56
N LEU A 245 19.55 -8.75 -19.09
CA LEU A 245 20.70 -8.13 -19.76
C LEU A 245 22.04 -8.83 -19.48
N ASP A 246 22.03 -9.96 -18.78
CA ASP A 246 23.24 -10.68 -18.35
C ASP A 246 24.25 -9.78 -17.62
N GLY A 247 23.76 -8.76 -16.90
CA GLY A 247 24.56 -7.83 -16.12
C GLY A 247 25.30 -6.76 -16.93
N ASN A 248 24.93 -6.47 -18.18
CA ASN A 248 25.63 -5.52 -19.05
C ASN A 248 24.69 -4.55 -19.78
N GLY A 249 25.18 -3.35 -20.11
CA GLY A 249 24.51 -2.44 -21.05
C GLY A 249 23.96 -1.15 -20.43
N LEU A 250 23.40 -0.28 -21.27
CA LEU A 250 22.83 0.99 -20.84
C LEU A 250 21.34 0.84 -20.52
N VAL A 251 20.95 1.18 -19.29
CA VAL A 251 19.57 1.15 -18.82
C VAL A 251 19.00 2.56 -18.76
N MET A 252 17.96 2.83 -19.54
CA MET A 252 17.15 4.03 -19.37
C MET A 252 16.22 3.86 -18.16
N MET A 253 16.21 4.82 -17.24
CA MET A 253 15.31 4.82 -16.09
C MET A 253 14.24 5.91 -16.22
N LEU A 254 12.97 5.48 -16.32
CA LEU A 254 11.79 6.34 -16.35
C LEU A 254 10.99 6.18 -15.06
N PHE A 255 10.80 7.28 -14.34
CA PHE A 255 10.08 7.29 -13.06
C PHE A 255 9.01 8.37 -13.06
N GLY A 256 8.04 8.22 -12.17
CA GLY A 256 6.89 9.11 -12.01
C GLY A 256 7.28 10.51 -11.53
N HIS A 257 6.79 10.89 -10.36
CA HIS A 257 7.09 12.19 -9.74
C HIS A 257 8.49 12.21 -9.09
N ALA A 258 9.14 13.37 -9.04
CA ALA A 258 10.45 13.52 -8.40
C ALA A 258 10.41 13.42 -6.85
N ASP A 259 9.42 14.04 -6.20
CA ASP A 259 9.43 14.25 -4.74
C ASP A 259 8.52 13.35 -3.86
N PRO A 260 7.73 12.36 -4.35
CA PRO A 260 6.96 11.50 -3.45
C PRO A 260 7.75 10.28 -3.00
N GLU A 261 7.50 9.94 -1.73
CA GLU A 261 8.03 8.79 -1.01
C GLU A 261 7.94 7.47 -1.81
N LEU A 262 6.83 7.28 -2.54
CA LEU A 262 6.58 6.08 -3.35
C LEU A 262 7.58 5.93 -4.50
N THR A 263 7.76 6.98 -5.31
CA THR A 263 8.63 6.92 -6.50
C THR A 263 10.09 6.86 -6.09
N GLN A 264 10.47 7.63 -5.07
CA GLN A 264 11.80 7.58 -4.48
C GLN A 264 12.16 6.18 -3.97
N SER A 265 11.24 5.51 -3.25
CA SER A 265 11.48 4.14 -2.74
C SER A 265 11.71 3.13 -3.86
N ARG A 266 10.93 3.20 -4.95
CA ARG A 266 11.09 2.32 -6.12
C ARG A 266 12.42 2.58 -6.82
N GLN A 267 12.71 3.85 -7.11
CA GLN A 267 13.92 4.24 -7.84
C GLN A 267 15.19 3.90 -7.07
N MET A 268 15.25 4.22 -5.77
CA MET A 268 16.40 3.89 -4.93
C MET A 268 16.63 2.38 -4.86
N ALA A 269 15.57 1.58 -4.67
CA ALA A 269 15.67 0.13 -4.65
C ALA A 269 16.17 -0.43 -6.00
N ALA A 270 15.69 0.12 -7.12
CA ALA A 270 16.15 -0.27 -8.44
C ALA A 270 17.64 0.08 -8.66
N MET A 271 18.04 1.30 -8.34
CA MET A 271 19.44 1.75 -8.46
C MET A 271 20.38 0.91 -7.58
N GLN A 272 19.97 0.55 -6.36
CA GLN A 272 20.74 -0.33 -5.48
C GLN A 272 20.98 -1.73 -6.06
N ILE A 273 20.03 -2.25 -6.85
CA ILE A 273 20.20 -3.51 -7.56
C ILE A 273 21.10 -3.34 -8.77
N LEU A 274 20.83 -2.36 -9.63
CA LEU A 274 21.60 -2.15 -10.86
C LEU A 274 23.08 -1.86 -10.55
N ALA A 275 23.37 -1.15 -9.46
CA ALA A 275 24.74 -0.86 -9.01
C ALA A 275 25.55 -2.11 -8.61
N GLN A 276 24.91 -3.27 -8.38
CA GLN A 276 25.61 -4.53 -8.13
C GLN A 276 26.19 -5.16 -9.42
N TYR A 277 25.83 -4.62 -10.58
CA TYR A 277 26.29 -5.08 -11.89
C TYR A 277 27.18 -3.99 -12.51
N PRO A 278 28.52 -4.06 -12.37
CA PRO A 278 29.42 -2.95 -12.72
C PRO A 278 29.42 -2.58 -14.21
N ASN A 279 28.95 -3.47 -15.08
CA ASN A 279 28.84 -3.24 -16.52
C ASN A 279 27.45 -2.71 -16.95
N ILE A 280 26.53 -2.53 -16.01
CA ILE A 280 25.29 -1.79 -16.24
C ILE A 280 25.56 -0.30 -15.97
N GLN A 281 25.26 0.53 -16.96
CA GLN A 281 25.23 1.98 -16.82
C GLN A 281 23.78 2.44 -16.82
N THR A 282 23.46 3.51 -16.08
CA THR A 282 22.09 4.05 -16.04
C THR A 282 22.03 5.47 -16.58
N VAL A 283 20.96 5.76 -17.33
CA VAL A 283 20.56 7.13 -17.69
C VAL A 283 19.24 7.40 -16.98
N VAL A 284 19.31 8.23 -15.94
CA VAL A 284 18.13 8.66 -15.19
C VAL A 284 17.52 9.84 -15.92
N ALA A 285 16.32 9.65 -16.47
CA ALA A 285 15.66 10.68 -17.26
C ALA A 285 14.91 11.68 -16.36
N ASN A 286 14.37 12.74 -16.97
CA ASN A 286 13.53 13.68 -16.23
C ASN A 286 12.23 13.01 -15.73
N SER A 287 11.72 13.49 -14.60
CA SER A 287 10.45 13.02 -14.01
C SER A 287 9.31 13.08 -15.03
N THR A 288 8.62 11.96 -15.20
CA THR A 288 7.47 11.85 -16.11
C THR A 288 6.16 12.32 -15.47
N ASN A 289 6.13 12.52 -14.15
CA ASN A 289 4.94 12.91 -13.38
C ASN A 289 3.77 11.91 -13.55
N PHE A 290 4.08 10.62 -13.74
CA PHE A 290 3.11 9.57 -14.09
C PHE A 290 2.19 9.99 -15.24
N ASN A 291 2.73 10.68 -16.25
CA ASN A 291 2.01 11.10 -17.44
C ASN A 291 2.59 10.39 -18.66
N ARG A 292 1.74 9.63 -19.36
CA ARG A 292 2.14 8.82 -20.52
C ARG A 292 2.79 9.65 -21.63
N GLN A 293 2.28 10.85 -21.90
CA GLN A 293 2.82 11.71 -22.97
C GLN A 293 4.19 12.28 -22.58
N LYS A 294 4.37 12.65 -21.31
CA LYS A 294 5.69 13.05 -20.80
C LYS A 294 6.67 11.88 -20.87
N ALA A 295 6.25 10.67 -20.48
CA ALA A 295 7.07 9.47 -20.60
C ALA A 295 7.51 9.18 -22.05
N TYR A 296 6.59 9.34 -23.02
CA TYR A 296 6.91 9.27 -24.44
C TYR A 296 7.96 10.31 -24.85
N GLY A 297 7.74 11.59 -24.52
CA GLY A 297 8.67 12.67 -24.88
C GLY A 297 10.06 12.49 -24.27
N THR A 298 10.13 12.13 -22.99
CA THR A 298 11.38 11.83 -22.29
C THR A 298 12.08 10.60 -22.88
N ALA A 299 11.34 9.55 -23.25
CA ALA A 299 11.92 8.39 -23.93
C ALA A 299 12.49 8.74 -25.31
N MET A 300 11.76 9.53 -26.12
CA MET A 300 12.24 10.01 -27.43
C MET A 300 13.54 10.81 -27.31
N GLU A 301 13.63 11.68 -26.29
CA GLU A 301 14.85 12.44 -26.01
C GLU A 301 16.04 11.50 -25.72
N VAL A 302 15.86 10.51 -24.83
CA VAL A 302 16.93 9.56 -24.49
C VAL A 302 17.28 8.67 -25.70
N ILE A 303 16.30 8.23 -26.48
CA ILE A 303 16.51 7.45 -27.72
C ILE A 303 17.32 8.26 -28.74
N ALA A 304 17.02 9.55 -28.92
CA ALA A 304 17.76 10.40 -29.85
C ALA A 304 19.25 10.54 -29.47
N HIS A 305 19.57 10.55 -28.18
CA HIS A 305 20.95 10.69 -27.69
C HIS A 305 21.73 9.38 -27.66
N HIS A 306 21.06 8.24 -27.37
CA HIS A 306 21.74 6.98 -27.09
C HIS A 306 21.44 5.87 -28.11
N GLY A 307 20.32 5.95 -28.84
CA GLY A 307 19.93 5.00 -29.88
C GLY A 307 20.01 3.53 -29.44
N GLU A 308 20.59 2.71 -30.30
CA GLU A 308 20.76 1.26 -30.09
C GLU A 308 21.63 0.89 -28.89
N ARG A 309 22.32 1.85 -28.26
CA ARG A 309 23.08 1.58 -27.03
C ARG A 309 22.16 1.29 -25.84
N ILE A 310 20.90 1.72 -25.88
CA ILE A 310 19.91 1.44 -24.82
C ILE A 310 19.62 -0.06 -24.85
N ALA A 311 20.16 -0.78 -23.87
CA ALA A 311 20.04 -2.22 -23.76
C ALA A 311 18.77 -2.63 -22.99
N GLY A 312 18.21 -1.76 -22.14
CA GLY A 312 16.97 -2.02 -21.42
C GLY A 312 16.35 -0.76 -20.83
N VAL A 313 15.08 -0.87 -20.41
CA VAL A 313 14.32 0.25 -19.88
C VAL A 313 13.66 -0.14 -18.56
N TRP A 314 14.09 0.51 -17.48
CA TRP A 314 13.41 0.40 -16.20
C TRP A 314 12.33 1.48 -16.10
N CYS A 315 11.07 1.05 -16.06
CA CYS A 315 9.91 1.88 -15.78
C CYS A 315 9.28 1.50 -14.43
N ASP A 316 8.94 2.50 -13.63
CA ASP A 316 8.31 2.33 -12.31
C ASP A 316 6.78 2.15 -12.33
N SER A 317 6.17 2.21 -13.52
CA SER A 317 4.73 2.20 -13.73
C SER A 317 4.35 1.81 -15.16
N GLY A 318 3.10 1.37 -15.34
CA GLY A 318 2.53 1.04 -16.65
C GLY A 318 2.41 2.24 -17.59
N LEU A 319 2.26 3.45 -17.06
CA LEU A 319 2.20 4.69 -17.86
C LEU A 319 3.56 4.99 -18.51
N ASN A 320 4.65 4.76 -17.76
CA ASN A 320 6.01 4.96 -18.25
C ASN A 320 6.39 3.93 -19.30
N SER A 321 6.08 2.66 -19.05
CA SER A 321 6.35 1.60 -20.01
C SER A 321 5.53 1.76 -21.29
N ALA A 322 4.24 2.11 -21.20
CA ALA A 322 3.42 2.37 -22.38
C ALA A 322 3.95 3.55 -23.23
N GLY A 323 4.30 4.67 -22.59
CA GLY A 323 4.89 5.82 -23.29
C GLY A 323 6.24 5.49 -23.92
N SER A 324 7.09 4.74 -23.21
CA SER A 324 8.41 4.33 -23.70
C SER A 324 8.32 3.36 -24.88
N ILE A 325 7.50 2.31 -24.80
CA ILE A 325 7.35 1.34 -25.90
C ILE A 325 6.84 2.03 -27.16
N GLN A 326 5.88 2.96 -27.02
CA GLN A 326 5.41 3.77 -28.14
C GLN A 326 6.53 4.62 -28.74
N ALA A 327 7.38 5.24 -27.91
CA ALA A 327 8.52 6.02 -28.38
C ALA A 327 9.51 5.17 -29.20
N PHE A 328 9.81 3.94 -28.77
CA PHE A 328 10.66 3.03 -29.55
C PHE A 328 10.03 2.66 -30.90
N LEU A 329 8.73 2.35 -30.93
CA LEU A 329 8.00 2.05 -32.17
C LEU A 329 8.06 3.24 -33.14
N ASP A 330 7.79 4.45 -32.65
CA ASP A 330 7.78 5.67 -33.48
C ASP A 330 9.20 6.10 -33.90
N ALA A 331 10.21 5.73 -33.12
CA ALA A 331 11.62 5.86 -33.50
C ALA A 331 12.09 4.81 -34.53
N GLY A 332 11.19 3.91 -34.97
CA GLY A 332 11.45 2.95 -36.05
C GLY A 332 11.95 1.57 -35.60
N TYR A 333 11.97 1.28 -34.29
CA TYR A 333 12.32 -0.04 -33.80
C TYR A 333 11.22 -1.04 -34.18
N ARG A 334 11.64 -2.16 -34.76
CA ARG A 334 10.72 -3.23 -35.17
C ARG A 334 10.27 -4.04 -33.96
N PRO A 335 9.07 -4.66 -34.00
CA PRO A 335 8.67 -5.67 -33.03
C PRO A 335 9.77 -6.72 -32.81
N GLY A 336 9.98 -7.11 -31.55
CA GLY A 336 11.06 -8.01 -31.13
C GLY A 336 12.47 -7.39 -31.07
N HIS A 337 12.64 -6.14 -31.50
CA HIS A 337 13.92 -5.40 -31.42
C HIS A 337 13.88 -4.23 -30.43
N ILE A 338 12.73 -4.00 -29.80
CA ILE A 338 12.62 -3.05 -28.69
C ILE A 338 13.31 -3.67 -27.46
N PRO A 339 14.16 -2.93 -26.73
CA PRO A 339 14.83 -3.43 -25.53
C PRO A 339 13.85 -4.00 -24.49
N PRO A 340 14.28 -4.88 -23.57
CA PRO A 340 13.44 -5.31 -22.45
C PRO A 340 12.96 -4.12 -21.60
N HIS A 341 11.67 -4.11 -21.25
CA HIS A 341 11.05 -3.08 -20.41
C HIS A 341 10.59 -3.66 -19.07
N THR A 342 10.59 -2.85 -18.02
CA THR A 342 9.75 -3.10 -16.84
C THR A 342 8.47 -2.28 -16.90
N GLY A 343 7.50 -2.52 -16.00
CA GLY A 343 6.23 -1.80 -16.03
C GLY A 343 5.32 -2.01 -14.82
N GLY A 344 4.03 -1.79 -15.03
CA GLY A 344 2.98 -1.92 -14.02
C GLY A 344 1.62 -2.18 -14.65
N ASP A 345 0.55 -2.01 -13.88
CA ASP A 345 -0.78 -2.57 -14.10
C ASP A 345 -1.66 -1.89 -15.17
N LEU A 346 -1.09 -1.05 -16.04
CA LEU A 346 -1.81 -0.41 -17.15
C LEU A 346 -1.99 -1.39 -18.32
N ASN A 347 -3.24 -1.61 -18.74
CA ASN A 347 -3.56 -2.54 -19.82
C ASN A 347 -2.86 -2.19 -21.14
N LEU A 348 -2.77 -0.90 -21.49
CA LEU A 348 -2.01 -0.46 -22.67
C LEU A 348 -0.54 -0.91 -22.65
N SER A 349 0.12 -0.87 -21.49
CA SER A 349 1.51 -1.35 -21.38
C SER A 349 1.61 -2.81 -21.79
N TYR A 350 0.67 -3.64 -21.33
CA TYR A 350 0.63 -5.06 -21.69
C TYR A 350 0.28 -5.27 -23.16
N LYS A 351 -0.68 -4.53 -23.72
CA LYS A 351 -1.02 -4.59 -25.14
C LYS A 351 0.17 -4.26 -26.03
N LEU A 352 0.86 -3.16 -25.74
CA LEU A 352 2.04 -2.74 -26.51
C LEU A 352 3.18 -3.75 -26.38
N ALA A 353 3.48 -4.20 -25.16
CA ALA A 353 4.55 -5.16 -24.94
C ALA A 353 4.28 -6.50 -25.64
N VAL A 354 3.09 -7.08 -25.46
CA VAL A 354 2.73 -8.36 -26.09
C VAL A 354 2.62 -8.19 -27.61
N GLY A 355 1.98 -7.12 -28.09
CA GLY A 355 1.78 -6.88 -29.53
C GLY A 355 3.08 -6.60 -30.28
N ALA A 356 4.05 -5.92 -29.66
CA ALA A 356 5.35 -5.64 -30.25
C ALA A 356 6.45 -6.64 -29.83
N ASN A 357 6.09 -7.74 -29.16
CA ASN A 357 7.02 -8.76 -28.68
C ASN A 357 8.18 -8.19 -27.84
N VAL A 358 7.87 -7.24 -26.95
CA VAL A 358 8.81 -6.64 -26.01
C VAL A 358 8.94 -7.55 -24.78
N PRO A 359 10.15 -8.01 -24.41
CA PRO A 359 10.33 -8.68 -23.13
C PRO A 359 9.91 -7.75 -21.99
N LEU A 360 8.97 -8.18 -21.16
CA LEU A 360 8.38 -7.34 -20.12
C LEU A 360 8.47 -8.03 -18.76
N ALA A 361 8.84 -7.28 -17.72
CA ALA A 361 8.49 -7.62 -16.34
C ALA A 361 7.79 -6.48 -15.61
N SER A 362 6.56 -6.72 -15.17
CA SER A 362 5.75 -5.75 -14.43
C SER A 362 5.51 -6.25 -13.01
N PHE A 363 5.59 -5.33 -12.06
CA PHE A 363 5.07 -5.56 -10.71
C PHE A 363 3.86 -4.64 -10.56
N ASP A 364 2.67 -5.23 -10.63
CA ASP A 364 1.42 -4.48 -10.54
C ASP A 364 1.31 -3.78 -9.17
N TYR A 365 0.76 -2.56 -9.13
CA TYR A 365 0.50 -1.82 -7.89
C TYR A 365 -1.02 -1.66 -7.75
N PRO A 366 -1.74 -2.46 -6.98
CA PRO A 366 -3.15 -2.75 -7.25
C PRO A 366 -4.07 -1.73 -6.60
N PRO A 367 -4.94 -1.02 -7.35
CA PRO A 367 -5.98 -0.18 -6.74
C PRO A 367 -6.92 -0.94 -5.80
N ALA A 368 -7.00 -2.28 -5.91
CA ALA A 368 -7.76 -3.14 -4.99
C ALA A 368 -7.41 -2.92 -3.50
N MET A 369 -6.28 -2.29 -3.20
CA MET A 369 -5.98 -1.83 -1.84
C MET A 369 -7.04 -0.90 -1.25
N GLY A 370 -7.80 -0.17 -2.07
CA GLY A 370 -8.92 0.63 -1.60
C GLY A 370 -10.06 -0.22 -1.02
N ILE A 371 -10.35 -1.38 -1.62
CA ILE A 371 -11.29 -2.37 -1.05
C ILE A 371 -10.79 -2.84 0.31
N ARG A 372 -9.51 -3.21 0.39
CA ARG A 372 -8.88 -3.71 1.64
C ARG A 372 -8.85 -2.65 2.74
N ALA A 373 -8.58 -1.39 2.38
CA ALA A 373 -8.61 -0.28 3.32
C ALA A 373 -10.02 -0.04 3.87
N PHE A 374 -11.05 -0.13 3.03
CA PHE A 374 -12.44 -0.02 3.44
C PHE A 374 -12.84 -1.14 4.42
N GLU A 375 -12.48 -2.39 4.12
CA GLU A 375 -12.73 -3.55 4.98
C GLU A 375 -12.00 -3.43 6.33
N ILE A 376 -10.75 -2.95 6.34
CA ILE A 376 -10.00 -2.68 7.56
C ILE A 376 -10.69 -1.61 8.40
N LEU A 377 -11.11 -0.50 7.79
CA LEU A 377 -11.80 0.57 8.50
C LEU A 377 -13.10 0.06 9.12
N LEU A 378 -13.92 -0.66 8.35
CA LEU A 378 -15.17 -1.23 8.84
C LEU A 378 -14.92 -2.23 9.99
N SER A 379 -13.89 -3.07 9.88
CA SER A 379 -13.48 -3.98 10.96
C SER A 379 -13.12 -3.22 12.24
N ALA A 380 -12.40 -2.11 12.11
CA ALA A 380 -12.06 -1.23 13.23
C ALA A 380 -13.31 -0.65 13.91
N LEU A 381 -14.26 -0.16 13.11
CA LEU A 381 -15.53 0.40 13.57
C LEU A 381 -16.43 -0.63 14.26
N GLN A 382 -16.35 -1.89 13.85
CA GLN A 382 -17.04 -3.01 14.48
C GLN A 382 -16.35 -3.51 15.76
N GLY A 383 -15.22 -2.90 16.15
CA GLY A 383 -14.48 -3.26 17.35
C GLY A 383 -13.49 -4.41 17.18
N SER A 384 -13.11 -4.73 15.95
CA SER A 384 -12.06 -5.73 15.67
C SER A 384 -10.66 -5.13 15.82
N TRP A 385 -9.70 -5.97 16.22
CA TRP A 385 -8.28 -5.65 16.04
C TRP A 385 -7.94 -5.66 14.56
N ILE A 386 -7.12 -4.70 14.14
CA ILE A 386 -6.72 -4.53 12.73
C ILE A 386 -5.20 -4.45 12.62
N PRO A 387 -4.59 -4.83 11.48
CA PRO A 387 -3.16 -4.63 11.27
C PRO A 387 -2.84 -3.13 11.19
N GLN A 388 -1.72 -2.71 11.80
CA GLN A 388 -1.17 -1.35 11.65
C GLN A 388 -0.67 -1.08 10.24
N TYR A 389 -0.26 -2.14 9.54
CA TYR A 389 0.24 -2.08 8.18
C TYR A 389 -0.26 -3.31 7.41
N LEU A 390 -0.82 -3.09 6.23
CA LEU A 390 -1.20 -4.15 5.30
C LEU A 390 -0.49 -3.92 3.96
N ASP A 391 0.37 -4.87 3.59
CA ASP A 391 0.91 -5.02 2.25
C ASP A 391 -0.08 -5.83 1.39
N VAL A 392 -0.63 -5.20 0.36
CA VAL A 392 -1.53 -5.84 -0.59
C VAL A 392 -0.67 -6.52 -1.66
N ALA A 393 -0.61 -7.85 -1.57
CA ALA A 393 0.15 -8.67 -2.50
C ALA A 393 -0.28 -8.41 -3.95
N SER A 394 0.72 -8.40 -4.83
CA SER A 394 0.52 -8.19 -6.26
C SER A 394 1.33 -9.18 -7.07
N PRO A 395 0.82 -9.59 -8.25
CA PRO A 395 1.54 -10.51 -9.10
C PRO A 395 2.79 -9.83 -9.67
N PHE A 396 3.85 -10.63 -9.76
CA PHE A 396 4.96 -10.33 -10.66
C PHE A 396 4.65 -10.97 -12.01
N VAL A 397 4.55 -10.15 -13.05
CA VAL A 397 4.08 -10.55 -14.37
C VAL A 397 5.23 -10.45 -15.35
N THR A 398 5.49 -11.51 -16.10
CA THR A 398 6.55 -11.53 -17.12
C THR A 398 6.00 -11.94 -18.48
N SER A 399 6.59 -11.48 -19.58
CA SER A 399 6.28 -12.04 -20.90
C SER A 399 6.84 -13.46 -21.03
N ARG A 400 6.21 -14.30 -21.85
CA ARG A 400 6.72 -15.66 -22.13
C ARG A 400 8.10 -15.59 -22.77
N GLY A 401 8.94 -16.56 -22.44
CA GLY A 401 10.31 -16.64 -22.97
C GLY A 401 11.31 -15.67 -22.33
N SER A 402 10.87 -14.73 -21.49
CA SER A 402 11.78 -13.93 -20.68
C SER A 402 12.35 -14.75 -19.51
N LYS A 403 13.55 -14.39 -19.03
CA LYS A 403 14.15 -15.04 -17.86
C LYS A 403 13.26 -14.76 -16.64
N THR A 404 12.71 -15.77 -16.01
CA THR A 404 11.84 -15.60 -14.83
C THR A 404 12.64 -15.50 -13.54
N ASN A 405 12.25 -14.61 -12.62
CA ASN A 405 12.80 -14.62 -11.26
C ASN A 405 12.22 -15.84 -10.49
N PRO A 406 13.04 -16.77 -9.97
CA PRO A 406 12.57 -18.01 -9.37
C PRO A 406 11.78 -17.87 -8.05
N ALA A 407 11.64 -16.67 -7.49
CA ALA A 407 11.15 -16.46 -6.13
C ALA A 407 9.64 -16.14 -5.95
N LYS A 408 8.79 -16.07 -6.99
CA LYS A 408 7.36 -15.67 -6.87
C LYS A 408 6.42 -16.29 -7.92
N PRO A 409 5.10 -16.39 -7.67
CA PRO A 409 4.14 -16.97 -8.62
C PRO A 409 4.13 -16.20 -9.95
N HIS A 410 4.26 -16.94 -11.05
CA HIS A 410 4.35 -16.42 -12.40
C HIS A 410 2.96 -16.24 -13.01
N LEU A 411 2.62 -15.01 -13.41
CA LEU A 411 1.56 -14.74 -14.38
C LEU A 411 2.20 -14.28 -15.68
N TRP A 412 1.72 -14.78 -16.81
CA TRP A 412 2.24 -14.37 -18.11
C TRP A 412 1.57 -13.08 -18.58
N ALA A 413 2.33 -12.15 -19.14
CA ALA A 413 1.82 -10.90 -19.72
C ALA A 413 0.70 -11.18 -20.75
N GLU A 414 0.85 -12.26 -21.52
CA GLU A 414 -0.08 -12.76 -22.53
C GLU A 414 -1.40 -13.28 -21.92
N GLN A 415 -1.40 -13.67 -20.66
CA GLN A 415 -2.60 -14.03 -19.89
C GLN A 415 -3.19 -12.84 -19.14
N ARG A 416 -2.35 -11.85 -18.81
CA ARG A 416 -2.71 -10.68 -18.02
C ARG A 416 -3.37 -9.59 -18.87
N VAL A 417 -2.93 -9.42 -20.11
CA VAL A 417 -3.45 -8.44 -21.06
C VAL A 417 -4.94 -8.64 -21.33
N ARG A 418 -5.69 -7.53 -21.46
CA ARG A 418 -7.10 -7.54 -21.85
C ARG A 418 -7.29 -6.81 -23.17
N TRP A 419 -7.26 -7.57 -24.26
CA TRP A 419 -7.44 -7.06 -25.63
C TRP A 419 -8.82 -6.46 -25.87
N ASP A 420 -9.83 -7.01 -25.22
CA ASP A 420 -11.24 -6.63 -25.30
C ASP A 420 -11.58 -5.37 -24.48
N MET A 421 -10.66 -4.89 -23.65
CA MET A 421 -10.90 -3.80 -22.71
C MET A 421 -10.13 -2.53 -23.08
N PRO A 422 -10.53 -1.35 -22.56
CA PRO A 422 -9.85 -0.09 -22.84
C PRO A 422 -8.38 -0.07 -22.44
N ASP A 423 -7.63 0.84 -23.07
CA ASP A 423 -6.20 1.04 -22.83
C ASP A 423 -5.90 1.56 -21.42
N ASP A 424 -6.76 2.45 -20.92
CA ASP A 424 -6.68 3.03 -19.57
C ASP A 424 -7.19 2.09 -18.47
N LEU A 425 -7.54 0.84 -18.80
CA LEU A 425 -7.87 -0.15 -17.78
C LEU A 425 -6.66 -0.43 -16.89
N ILE A 426 -6.86 -0.30 -15.58
CA ILE A 426 -5.90 -0.75 -14.58
C ILE A 426 -6.28 -2.16 -14.14
N LEU A 427 -5.41 -3.11 -14.45
CA LEU A 427 -5.70 -4.53 -14.36
C LEU A 427 -5.76 -5.05 -12.91
N GLY A 428 -5.09 -4.36 -11.97
CA GLY A 428 -5.02 -4.70 -10.54
C GLY A 428 -6.18 -4.16 -9.70
N SER A 429 -7.29 -3.76 -10.32
CA SER A 429 -8.33 -2.97 -9.65
C SER A 429 -9.19 -3.75 -8.65
N GLY A 430 -9.30 -5.07 -8.79
CA GLY A 430 -10.14 -5.92 -7.92
C GLY A 430 -11.64 -5.82 -8.20
N LEU A 431 -12.07 -5.04 -9.20
CA LEU A 431 -13.48 -4.83 -9.55
C LEU A 431 -14.08 -5.92 -10.47
N GLY A 432 -13.34 -7.00 -10.71
CA GLY A 432 -13.77 -8.12 -11.54
C GLY A 432 -13.54 -7.95 -13.04
N ALA A 433 -13.79 -9.02 -13.81
CA ALA A 433 -13.42 -9.08 -15.23
C ALA A 433 -14.23 -8.13 -16.14
N ALA A 434 -15.43 -7.73 -15.72
CA ALA A 434 -16.33 -6.84 -16.48
C ALA A 434 -16.10 -5.34 -16.19
N TYR A 435 -15.15 -5.00 -15.30
CA TYR A 435 -14.90 -3.60 -14.92
C TYR A 435 -14.36 -2.79 -16.11
N ASN A 436 -15.11 -1.77 -16.52
CA ASN A 436 -14.70 -0.79 -17.50
C ASN A 436 -14.62 0.60 -16.84
N PRO A 437 -13.45 1.28 -16.82
CA PRO A 437 -13.28 2.55 -16.13
C PRO A 437 -14.17 3.68 -16.69
N THR A 438 -14.47 3.69 -18.00
CA THR A 438 -15.25 4.79 -18.61
C THR A 438 -16.76 4.62 -18.44
N ALA A 439 -17.21 3.39 -18.21
CA ALA A 439 -18.62 3.04 -18.02
C ALA A 439 -18.95 2.68 -16.56
N PHE A 440 -18.00 2.88 -15.64
CA PHE A 440 -18.17 2.46 -14.25
C PHE A 440 -19.30 3.25 -13.58
N ARG A 441 -20.29 2.52 -13.07
CA ARG A 441 -21.42 3.05 -12.30
C ARG A 441 -21.60 2.19 -11.07
N VAL A 442 -21.88 2.82 -9.95
CA VAL A 442 -21.96 2.13 -8.68
C VAL A 442 -22.88 2.86 -7.72
N ASN A 443 -23.78 2.11 -7.09
CA ASN A 443 -24.70 2.62 -6.08
C ASN A 443 -24.21 2.22 -4.70
N TYR A 444 -24.16 3.18 -3.79
CA TYR A 444 -23.85 2.97 -2.38
C TYR A 444 -24.53 4.08 -1.55
N PRO A 445 -24.80 3.86 -0.25
CA PRO A 445 -25.41 4.88 0.60
C PRO A 445 -24.62 6.19 0.56
N GLY A 446 -25.26 7.30 0.19
CA GLY A 446 -24.61 8.60 -0.04
C GLY A 446 -24.40 8.96 -1.52
N ASN A 447 -24.39 8.00 -2.44
CA ASN A 447 -24.26 8.26 -3.88
C ASN A 447 -25.62 8.41 -4.58
N ARG A 448 -26.23 9.60 -4.47
CA ARG A 448 -27.57 9.87 -5.04
C ARG A 448 -27.65 9.83 -6.56
N HIS A 449 -26.52 9.94 -7.26
CA HIS A 449 -26.49 10.05 -8.71
C HIS A 449 -26.08 8.76 -9.41
N ASN A 450 -25.72 7.70 -8.66
CA ASN A 450 -25.18 6.45 -9.21
C ASN A 450 -24.00 6.70 -10.18
N ARG A 451 -23.19 7.72 -9.89
CA ARG A 451 -22.01 8.13 -10.65
C ARG A 451 -20.80 8.10 -9.73
N SER A 452 -19.64 7.75 -10.29
CA SER A 452 -18.41 7.80 -9.51
C SER A 452 -18.09 9.24 -9.11
N SER A 453 -17.56 9.40 -7.90
CA SER A 453 -16.93 10.64 -7.45
C SER A 453 -15.69 10.99 -8.28
N ALA A 454 -15.01 10.01 -8.89
CA ALA A 454 -13.86 10.26 -9.76
C ALA A 454 -14.20 11.17 -10.96
N GLU A 455 -15.43 11.07 -11.50
CA GLU A 455 -15.91 11.95 -12.58
C GLU A 455 -16.06 13.42 -12.12
N ARG A 456 -16.25 13.66 -10.81
CA ARG A 456 -16.37 15.00 -10.21
C ARG A 456 -15.02 15.62 -9.86
N GLY A 457 -13.97 14.82 -9.73
CA GLY A 457 -12.59 15.30 -9.53
C GLY A 457 -11.94 15.87 -10.80
N LEU A 458 -12.44 15.48 -11.98
CA LEU A 458 -11.95 15.95 -13.29
C LEU A 458 -12.49 17.33 -13.71
N GLY A 459 -13.28 17.99 -12.86
CA GLY A 459 -13.86 19.30 -13.15
C GLY A 459 -14.45 19.96 -11.91
N ALA A 460 -13.61 20.74 -11.22
CA ALA A 460 -13.98 21.90 -10.40
C ALA A 460 -12.92 22.98 -10.63
#